data_AF-A0A2G6CL78-F1
#
_entry.id   AF-A0A2G6CL78-F1
#
_cell.length_a   1.000
_cell.length_b   1.000
_cell.length_c   1.000
_cell.angle_alpha   90.00
_cell.angle_beta   90.00
_cell.angle_gamma   90.00
#
_symmetry.space_group_name_H-M   'P 1'
#
loop_
_entity.id
_entity.type
_entity.pdbx_description
1 polymer ?
#
loop_
_entity_poly.entity_id
_entity_poly.type
_entity_poly.pdbx_seq_one_letter_code
_entity_poly.pdbx_strand_id
1 'polypeptide(L)'
;MFGLGAPEQIRAGVLLVEDDLVVARMTEAHLVSVGIEAKLAQDLLEAREVLASWHPDVVLLDIEFPDGNGLTFCRELKEDPTTADIPVVMLTGLDDKMSVISAFRAGAVDYVRKPYIKEELLVRIATHSRTAGLLSELTATNQRLTRELKLAAKVQRSFLPDREARRGAFRTVVRFRPNSTLAGDMAGQCAVGEEQQAFFLLDVSGHGTGAALVAVAAVAQLTQLLAEGIFDPKKLEDELSNVLSIERTGLYGTLALVILDARSGDLRLYNYGHPPVLISADGRRPVHVLEASAPPLGMGYAGDVEEQRRRLAPGGRVLLYSDGLNEVTSPSFETVLAGMQGALSGEGDSLEVSADRLVTLCSAYRGEEHDDDATLLLVEYVGRPSESISAEATDALAKAHRHTFELPSALNQMAGFWACAEPLLIERGWGPPDGDALGNLRLGFTEAISNAILHAHDEDGRPLRIELLVADRAVELRVHDTGPGFAWPERRELPTTYAESGRGIFLIETLMDSARYVRRAGDNVLVLRKER
;
A
#
# COMPACT_ATOMS: atom_id res chain seq x y z
N MET A 1 14.33 53.99 12.48
CA MET A 1 13.63 53.88 13.77
C MET A 1 12.81 52.59 13.69
N PHE A 2 13.43 51.46 14.01
CA PHE A 2 12.77 50.15 13.99
C PHE A 2 11.86 50.09 15.22
N GLY A 3 10.54 50.13 15.00
CA GLY A 3 9.57 49.93 16.05
C GLY A 3 9.62 48.49 16.53
N LEU A 4 10.39 48.25 17.59
CA LEU A 4 10.18 47.09 18.45
C LEU A 4 8.79 47.30 19.08
N GLY A 5 7.77 46.70 18.47
CA GLY A 5 6.51 46.44 19.17
C GLY A 5 6.83 45.78 20.51
N ALA A 6 6.01 46.04 21.52
CA ALA A 6 6.15 45.41 22.83
C ALA A 6 6.48 43.92 22.67
N PRO A 7 7.46 43.37 23.41
CA PRO A 7 7.87 41.98 23.21
C PRO A 7 6.62 41.10 23.29
N GLU A 8 6.33 40.40 22.18
CA GLU A 8 5.35 39.31 22.18
C GLU A 8 5.65 38.47 23.43
N GLN A 9 4.62 38.24 24.25
CA GLN A 9 4.75 37.56 25.53
C GLN A 9 5.44 36.21 25.30
N ILE A 10 6.70 36.09 25.73
CA ILE A 10 7.51 34.90 25.49
C ILE A 10 6.92 33.78 26.34
N ARG A 11 6.11 32.93 25.72
CA ARG A 11 5.60 31.70 26.35
C ARG A 11 6.62 30.59 26.09
N ALA A 12 7.56 30.44 27.01
CA ALA A 12 8.54 29.37 27.01
C ALA A 12 8.67 28.78 28.43
N GLY A 13 8.89 27.48 28.52
CA GLY A 13 9.38 26.79 29.69
C GLY A 13 10.91 26.79 29.70
N VAL A 14 11.52 27.28 30.76
CA VAL A 14 12.98 27.32 30.93
C VAL A 14 13.39 26.49 32.15
N LEU A 15 14.27 25.54 31.94
CA LEU A 15 15.02 24.91 33.03
C LEU A 15 16.30 25.70 33.26
N LEU A 16 16.45 26.29 34.43
CA LEU A 16 17.67 26.98 34.85
C LEU A 16 18.44 26.10 35.83
N VAL A 17 19.63 25.66 35.40
CA VAL A 17 20.55 24.82 36.18
C VAL A 17 21.72 25.69 36.63
N GLU A 18 21.77 26.03 37.92
CA GLU A 18 22.68 27.00 38.52
C GLU A 18 22.85 26.72 40.01
N ASP A 19 24.09 26.53 40.48
CA ASP A 19 24.40 26.20 41.88
C ASP A 19 24.46 27.45 42.79
N ASP A 20 24.82 28.62 42.24
CA ASP A 20 24.73 29.89 42.97
C ASP A 20 23.27 30.34 43.10
N LEU A 21 22.71 30.11 44.30
CA LEU A 21 21.34 30.49 44.65
C LEU A 21 21.00 31.97 44.41
N VAL A 22 21.95 32.89 44.53
CA VAL A 22 21.71 34.32 44.30
C VAL A 22 21.55 34.58 42.80
N VAL A 23 22.43 34.00 41.97
CA VAL A 23 22.33 34.08 40.51
C VAL A 23 21.07 33.39 40.01
N ALA A 24 20.77 32.19 40.52
CA ALA A 24 19.60 31.40 40.15
C ALA A 24 18.30 32.17 40.42
N ARG A 25 18.14 32.72 41.63
CA ARG A 25 16.94 33.48 42.04
C ARG A 25 16.78 34.81 41.31
N MET A 26 17.88 35.54 41.07
CA MET A 26 17.82 36.76 40.25
C MET A 26 17.29 36.44 38.85
N THR A 27 17.78 35.36 38.26
CA THR A 27 17.49 34.97 36.88
C THR A 27 16.08 34.44 36.76
N GLU A 28 15.64 33.59 37.69
CA GLU A 28 14.25 33.18 37.83
C GLU A 28 13.32 34.41 37.88
N ALA A 29 13.63 35.40 38.71
CA ALA A 29 12.83 36.63 38.81
C ALA A 29 12.79 37.40 37.47
N HIS A 30 13.91 37.45 36.73
CA HIS A 30 13.93 38.05 35.40
C HIS A 30 13.03 37.31 34.41
N LEU A 31 13.06 35.97 34.39
CA LEU A 31 12.23 35.14 33.51
C LEU A 31 10.74 35.27 33.87
N VAL A 32 10.40 35.12 35.15
CA VAL A 32 9.01 35.23 35.63
C VAL A 32 8.42 36.62 35.38
N SER A 33 9.24 37.69 35.47
CA SER A 33 8.78 39.07 35.21
C SER A 33 8.25 39.31 33.80
N VAL A 34 8.60 38.45 32.83
CA VAL A 34 8.13 38.52 31.44
C VAL A 34 7.18 37.38 31.08
N GLY A 35 6.76 36.58 32.05
CA GLY A 35 5.78 35.50 31.88
C GLY A 35 6.37 34.17 31.38
N ILE A 36 7.70 33.98 31.45
CA ILE A 36 8.36 32.70 31.16
C ILE A 36 8.19 31.79 32.37
N GLU A 37 7.78 30.53 32.14
CA GLU A 37 7.72 29.51 33.18
C GLU A 37 9.16 29.03 33.44
N ALA A 38 9.67 29.23 34.64
CA ALA A 38 11.03 28.81 35.01
C ALA A 38 10.99 27.74 36.09
N LYS A 39 11.75 26.67 35.92
CA LYS A 39 12.08 25.72 36.99
C LYS A 39 13.57 25.81 37.29
N LEU A 40 13.91 25.78 38.57
CA LEU A 40 15.28 25.81 39.05
C LEU A 40 15.77 24.40 39.35
N ALA A 41 17.03 24.14 39.02
CA ALA A 41 17.80 23.01 39.52
C ALA A 41 19.14 23.53 40.05
N GLN A 42 19.49 23.18 41.29
CA GLN A 42 20.73 23.63 41.93
C GLN A 42 21.93 22.73 41.63
N ASP A 43 21.67 21.52 41.15
CA ASP A 43 22.69 20.55 40.77
C ASP A 43 22.23 19.73 39.56
N LEU A 44 23.15 18.90 39.03
CA LEU A 44 22.88 18.11 37.83
C LEU A 44 21.92 16.95 38.12
N LEU A 45 21.77 16.52 39.39
CA LEU A 45 20.84 15.46 39.77
C LEU A 45 19.40 15.98 39.72
N GLU A 46 19.13 17.14 40.35
CA GLU A 46 17.84 17.81 40.32
C GLU A 46 17.44 18.16 38.87
N ALA A 47 18.40 18.60 38.05
CA ALA A 47 18.15 18.87 36.63
C ALA A 47 17.63 17.62 35.89
N ARG A 48 18.18 16.44 36.16
CA ARG A 48 17.71 15.17 35.58
C ARG A 48 16.32 14.80 36.07
N GLU A 49 16.04 14.99 37.36
CA GLU A 49 14.70 14.72 37.92
C GLU A 49 13.62 15.62 37.30
N VAL A 50 13.95 16.90 37.07
CA VAL A 50 13.06 17.83 36.39
C VAL A 50 12.84 17.41 34.93
N LEU A 51 13.91 17.10 34.19
CA LEU A 51 13.82 16.68 32.78
C LEU A 51 13.06 15.37 32.58
N ALA A 52 13.05 14.48 33.58
CA ALA A 52 12.29 13.24 33.55
C ALA A 52 10.76 13.46 33.65
N SER A 53 10.32 14.60 34.19
CA SER A 53 8.90 14.89 34.43
C SER A 53 8.37 16.12 33.69
N TRP A 54 9.26 16.93 33.10
CA TRP A 54 8.94 18.17 32.43
C TRP A 54 9.91 18.43 31.27
N HIS A 55 9.36 18.77 30.11
CA HIS A 55 10.15 19.11 28.92
C HIS A 55 10.20 20.63 28.73
N PRO A 56 11.30 21.31 29.13
CA PRO A 56 11.47 22.73 28.88
C PRO A 56 11.70 23.01 27.39
N ASP A 57 11.38 24.23 26.97
CA ASP A 57 11.68 24.74 25.63
C ASP A 57 13.15 25.19 25.50
N VAL A 58 13.82 25.53 26.61
CA VAL A 58 15.25 25.88 26.68
C VAL A 58 15.84 25.44 28.01
N VAL A 59 17.07 24.94 28.01
CA VAL A 59 17.89 24.76 29.21
C VAL A 59 18.93 25.87 29.29
N LEU A 60 18.93 26.63 30.38
CA LEU A 60 20.05 27.50 30.77
C LEU A 60 20.94 26.70 31.72
N LEU A 61 22.21 26.51 31.36
CA LEU A 61 23.09 25.59 32.06
C LEU A 61 24.42 26.25 32.42
N ASP A 62 24.75 26.31 33.71
CA ASP A 62 26.10 26.67 34.12
C ASP A 62 27.14 25.60 33.72
N ILE A 63 28.42 25.93 33.72
CA ILE A 63 29.50 24.99 33.42
C ILE A 63 30.00 24.30 34.68
N GLU A 64 30.18 25.04 35.77
CA GLU A 64 30.84 24.59 36.98
C GLU A 64 29.81 24.14 38.01
N PHE A 65 29.89 22.89 38.46
CA PHE A 65 29.05 22.37 39.54
C PHE A 65 29.89 21.57 40.55
N PRO A 66 29.49 21.52 41.84
CA PRO A 66 30.16 20.69 42.84
C PRO A 66 30.08 19.17 42.54
N ASP A 67 29.02 18.73 41.86
CA ASP A 67 28.70 17.33 41.59
C ASP A 67 29.08 16.87 40.16
N GLY A 68 29.61 17.76 39.32
CA GLY A 68 30.00 17.42 37.96
C GLY A 68 30.35 18.61 37.07
N ASN A 69 30.28 18.40 35.76
CA ASN A 69 30.60 19.43 34.75
C ASN A 69 29.43 19.58 33.76
N GLY A 70 28.93 20.81 33.63
CA GLY A 70 27.81 21.15 32.75
C GLY A 70 28.07 20.85 31.27
N LEU A 71 29.32 20.84 30.80
CA LEU A 71 29.66 20.42 29.44
C LEU A 71 29.41 18.93 29.21
N THR A 72 29.70 18.09 30.22
CA THR A 72 29.43 16.65 30.13
C THR A 72 27.92 16.40 30.16
N PHE A 73 27.20 17.14 31.01
CA PHE A 73 25.74 17.06 31.08
C PHE A 73 25.08 17.54 29.78
N CYS A 74 25.54 18.65 29.18
CA CYS A 74 25.06 19.10 27.87
C CYS A 74 25.21 17.99 26.81
N ARG A 75 26.35 17.29 26.79
CA ARG A 75 26.56 16.18 25.86
C ARG A 75 25.59 15.03 26.11
N GLU A 76 25.38 14.67 27.38
CA GLU A 76 24.40 13.65 27.79
C GLU A 76 22.99 13.99 27.28
N LEU A 77 22.55 15.25 27.44
CA LEU A 77 21.26 15.71 26.92
C LEU A 77 21.18 15.60 25.38
N LYS A 78 22.28 15.89 24.67
CA LYS A 78 22.33 15.79 23.21
C LYS A 78 22.41 14.36 22.68
N GLU A 79 22.82 13.41 23.52
CA GLU A 79 22.87 11.99 23.17
C GLU A 79 21.55 11.26 23.47
N ASP A 80 20.69 11.80 24.33
CA ASP A 80 19.38 11.24 24.66
C ASP A 80 18.29 11.71 23.66
N PRO A 81 17.64 10.81 22.91
CA PRO A 81 16.58 11.16 21.95
C PRO A 81 15.41 11.96 22.53
N THR A 82 15.17 11.89 23.85
CA THR A 82 14.07 12.61 24.50
C THR A 82 14.41 14.06 24.87
N THR A 83 15.70 14.41 24.94
CA THR A 83 16.17 15.76 25.29
C THR A 83 17.08 16.39 24.24
N ALA A 84 17.50 15.63 23.22
CA ALA A 84 18.44 16.08 22.20
C ALA A 84 17.98 17.33 21.44
N ASP A 85 16.67 17.47 21.22
CA ASP A 85 16.08 18.60 20.50
C ASP A 85 15.94 19.86 21.39
N ILE A 86 16.09 19.75 22.71
CA ILE A 86 15.97 20.88 23.63
C ILE A 86 17.23 21.77 23.51
N PRO A 87 17.11 23.04 23.10
CA PRO A 87 18.27 23.94 23.00
C PRO A 87 18.89 24.19 24.38
N VAL A 88 20.21 24.00 24.47
CA VAL A 88 21.00 24.30 25.67
C VAL A 88 21.78 25.59 25.43
N VAL A 89 21.56 26.58 26.28
CA VAL A 89 22.30 27.85 26.30
C VAL A 89 23.19 27.85 27.54
N MET A 90 24.50 27.86 27.33
CA MET A 90 25.47 27.79 28.44
C MET A 90 25.62 29.14 29.12
N LEU A 91 25.65 29.18 30.44
CA LEU A 91 26.03 30.35 31.21
C LEU A 91 27.52 30.23 31.53
N THR A 92 28.34 31.24 31.20
CA THR A 92 29.81 31.13 31.27
C THR A 92 30.45 32.27 32.05
N GLY A 93 31.52 31.99 32.80
CA GLY A 93 32.32 32.99 33.52
C GLY A 93 33.16 33.94 32.63
N LEU A 94 33.90 34.85 33.28
CA LEU A 94 34.48 36.05 32.65
C LEU A 94 35.64 35.81 31.67
N ASP A 95 36.30 34.65 31.53
CA ASP A 95 37.64 34.65 30.89
C ASP A 95 38.07 33.44 30.05
N ASP A 96 37.18 32.75 29.34
CA ASP A 96 37.67 31.63 28.51
C ASP A 96 37.03 31.48 27.13
N LYS A 97 37.76 31.93 26.10
CA LYS A 97 37.46 31.63 24.69
C LYS A 97 37.46 30.12 24.41
N MET A 98 38.22 29.32 25.17
CA MET A 98 38.21 27.86 25.06
C MET A 98 36.93 27.24 25.62
N SER A 99 36.31 27.86 26.63
CA SER A 99 35.03 27.43 27.21
C SER A 99 33.88 27.62 26.22
N VAL A 100 33.88 28.70 25.44
CA VAL A 100 32.90 28.90 24.35
C VAL A 100 33.02 27.80 23.29
N ILE A 101 34.25 27.50 22.84
CA ILE A 101 34.49 26.42 21.87
C ILE A 101 34.06 25.07 22.44
N SER A 102 34.34 24.83 23.72
CA SER A 102 33.98 23.58 24.40
C SER A 102 32.46 23.43 24.59
N ALA A 103 31.74 24.53 24.84
CA ALA A 103 30.28 24.57 24.90
C ALA A 103 29.64 24.13 23.58
N PHE A 104 30.05 24.72 22.46
CA PHE A 104 29.54 24.32 21.14
C PHE A 104 29.91 22.88 20.79
N ARG A 105 31.12 22.41 21.17
CA ARG A 105 31.53 21.00 20.99
C ARG A 105 30.74 20.02 21.85
N ALA A 106 30.19 20.47 22.97
CA ALA A 106 29.28 19.69 23.80
C ALA A 106 27.83 19.67 23.26
N GLY A 107 27.55 20.45 22.21
CA GLY A 107 26.23 20.51 21.56
C GLY A 107 25.34 21.66 22.06
N ALA A 108 25.88 22.61 22.83
CA ALA A 108 25.15 23.84 23.15
C ALA A 108 24.85 24.64 21.89
N VAL A 109 23.67 25.24 21.81
CA VAL A 109 23.27 26.07 20.67
C VAL A 109 23.78 27.51 20.81
N ASP A 110 24.10 27.92 22.04
CA ASP A 110 24.58 29.26 22.34
C ASP A 110 25.18 29.37 23.75
N TYR A 111 25.69 30.56 24.09
CA TYR A 111 26.19 30.88 25.43
C TYR A 111 25.91 32.33 25.85
N VAL A 112 25.79 32.59 27.15
CA VAL A 112 25.65 33.92 27.75
C VAL A 112 26.70 34.11 28.83
N ARG A 113 27.42 35.24 28.79
CA ARG A 113 28.50 35.53 29.74
C ARG A 113 27.94 36.12 31.05
N LYS A 114 28.39 35.61 32.19
CA LYS A 114 28.16 36.16 33.53
C LYS A 114 29.13 37.32 33.81
N PRO A 115 28.68 38.43 34.44
CA PRO A 115 27.28 38.79 34.68
C PRO A 115 26.59 39.19 33.36
N TYR A 116 25.38 38.71 33.13
CA TYR A 116 24.62 38.97 31.90
C TYR A 116 23.61 40.10 32.04
N ILE A 117 23.33 40.74 30.91
CA ILE A 117 22.25 41.72 30.77
C ILE A 117 20.94 40.97 30.56
N LYS A 118 19.89 41.35 31.31
CA LYS A 118 18.55 40.72 31.25
C LYS A 118 18.05 40.61 29.82
N GLU A 119 18.14 41.70 29.06
CA GLU A 119 17.64 41.78 27.68
C GLU A 119 18.40 40.82 26.75
N GLU A 120 19.71 40.63 26.95
CA GLU A 120 20.50 39.69 26.15
C GLU A 120 20.06 38.24 26.39
N LEU A 121 19.89 37.85 27.66
CA LEU A 121 19.43 36.52 28.03
C LEU A 121 18.04 36.24 27.46
N LEU A 122 17.10 37.19 27.60
CA LEU A 122 15.74 37.04 27.10
C LEU A 122 15.68 36.90 25.57
N VAL A 123 16.49 37.66 24.82
CA VAL A 123 16.56 37.56 23.36
C VAL A 123 17.05 36.18 22.93
N ARG A 124 18.07 35.64 23.59
CA ARG A 124 18.61 34.30 23.28
C ARG A 124 17.60 33.20 23.59
N ILE A 125 16.93 33.26 24.74
CA ILE A 125 15.87 32.31 25.09
C ILE A 125 14.75 32.36 24.04
N ALA A 126 14.25 33.55 23.71
CA ALA A 126 13.18 33.71 22.72
C ALA A 126 13.57 33.15 21.35
N THR A 127 14.80 33.42 20.90
CA THR A 127 15.31 32.99 19.60
C THR A 127 15.41 31.47 19.51
N HIS A 128 16.03 30.83 20.51
CA HIS A 128 16.27 29.39 20.49
C HIS A 128 15.00 28.59 20.79
N SER A 129 14.16 29.03 21.73
CA SER A 129 12.83 28.44 21.98
C SER A 129 11.97 28.47 20.72
N ARG A 130 11.88 29.63 20.03
CA ARG A 130 11.11 29.76 18.79
C ARG A 130 11.64 28.86 17.68
N THR A 131 12.95 28.78 17.52
CA THR A 131 13.58 27.95 16.48
C THR A 131 13.31 26.48 16.72
N ALA A 132 13.46 25.99 17.96
CA ALA A 132 13.13 24.62 18.33
C ALA A 132 11.63 24.31 18.12
N GLY A 133 10.74 25.23 18.51
CA GLY A 133 9.31 25.10 18.28
C GLY A 133 8.95 24.97 16.80
N LEU A 134 9.51 25.82 15.93
CA LEU A 134 9.28 25.76 14.49
C LEU A 134 9.81 24.46 13.85
N LEU A 135 10.97 23.96 14.31
CA LEU A 135 11.52 22.69 13.82
C LEU A 135 10.65 21.49 14.25
N SER A 136 10.14 21.52 15.47
CA SER A 136 9.20 20.51 15.98
C SER A 136 7.89 20.52 15.18
N GLU A 137 7.32 21.70 14.93
CA GLU A 137 6.10 21.86 14.12
C GLU A 137 6.30 21.38 12.67
N LEU A 138 7.42 21.73 12.04
CA LEU A 138 7.77 21.27 10.70
C LEU A 138 7.88 19.75 10.66
N THR A 139 8.54 19.16 11.65
CA THR A 139 8.71 17.71 11.75
C THR A 139 7.37 17.00 11.95
N ALA A 140 6.53 17.49 12.86
CA ALA A 140 5.18 16.97 13.09
C ALA A 140 4.31 17.08 11.84
N THR A 141 4.38 18.20 11.13
CA THR A 141 3.65 18.43 9.87
C THR A 141 4.13 17.46 8.77
N ASN A 142 5.44 17.31 8.58
CA ASN A 142 6.00 16.35 7.63
C ASN A 142 5.60 14.91 7.94
N GLN A 143 5.63 14.51 9.22
CA GLN A 143 5.16 13.19 9.64
C GLN A 143 3.67 12.99 9.34
N ARG A 144 2.85 14.01 9.57
CA ARG A 144 1.41 13.98 9.24
C ARG A 144 1.19 13.83 7.74
N LEU A 145 1.82 14.67 6.91
CA LEU A 145 1.72 14.59 5.45
C LEU A 145 2.18 13.23 4.92
N THR A 146 3.27 12.70 5.47
CA THR A 146 3.77 11.37 5.11
C THR A 146 2.74 10.27 5.42
N ARG A 147 2.04 10.35 6.56
CA ARG A 147 0.96 9.40 6.90
C ARG A 147 -0.22 9.53 5.95
N GLU A 148 -0.64 10.75 5.63
CA GLU A 148 -1.73 11.01 4.68
C GLU A 148 -1.39 10.48 3.27
N LEU A 149 -0.16 10.71 2.78
CA LEU A 149 0.32 10.16 1.51
C LEU A 149 0.36 8.63 1.49
N LYS A 150 0.82 7.99 2.58
CA LYS A 150 0.82 6.52 2.69
C LYS A 150 -0.59 5.93 2.65
N LEU A 151 -1.58 6.61 3.25
CA LEU A 151 -2.98 6.20 3.17
C LEU A 151 -3.51 6.35 1.75
N ALA A 152 -3.24 7.47 1.08
CA ALA A 152 -3.61 7.68 -0.31
C ALA A 152 -3.00 6.60 -1.23
N ALA A 153 -1.73 6.24 -1.03
CA ALA A 153 -1.06 5.18 -1.77
C ALA A 153 -1.70 3.80 -1.55
N LYS A 154 -2.13 3.50 -0.32
CA LYS A 154 -2.86 2.27 -0.02
C LYS A 154 -4.20 2.23 -0.75
N VAL A 155 -4.92 3.35 -0.81
CA VAL A 155 -6.17 3.47 -1.57
C VAL A 155 -5.93 3.29 -3.06
N GLN A 156 -4.94 3.99 -3.64
CA GLN A 156 -4.61 3.84 -5.06
C GLN A 156 -4.26 2.40 -5.42
N ARG A 157 -3.43 1.73 -4.62
CA ARG A 157 -3.06 0.32 -4.82
C ARG A 157 -4.26 -0.63 -4.77
N SER A 158 -5.34 -0.27 -4.08
CA SER A 158 -6.56 -1.11 -4.06
C SER A 158 -7.31 -1.13 -5.39
N PHE A 159 -7.03 -0.19 -6.30
CA PHE A 159 -7.57 -0.19 -7.67
C PHE A 159 -6.74 -1.04 -8.63
N LEU A 160 -5.48 -1.35 -8.27
CA LEU A 160 -4.67 -2.27 -9.07
C LEU A 160 -5.20 -3.70 -8.88
N PRO A 161 -5.22 -4.52 -9.95
CA PRO A 161 -5.63 -5.90 -9.83
C PRO A 161 -4.64 -6.70 -8.97
N ASP A 162 -5.08 -7.87 -8.51
CA ASP A 162 -4.20 -8.82 -7.83
C ASP A 162 -2.95 -9.08 -8.68
N ARG A 163 -1.79 -9.21 -8.03
CA ARG A 163 -0.51 -9.47 -8.69
C ARG A 163 -0.60 -10.62 -9.68
N GLU A 164 -1.38 -11.64 -9.33
CA GLU A 164 -1.67 -12.81 -10.14
C GLU A 164 -3.14 -13.15 -9.99
N ALA A 165 -3.82 -13.35 -11.11
CA ALA A 165 -5.23 -13.75 -11.10
C ALA A 165 -5.53 -14.68 -12.26
N ARG A 166 -6.46 -15.60 -12.03
CA ARG A 166 -7.14 -16.35 -13.09
C ARG A 166 -8.61 -15.98 -13.08
N ARG A 167 -9.10 -15.39 -14.17
CA ARG A 167 -10.51 -15.03 -14.33
C ARG A 167 -11.05 -15.67 -15.60
N GLY A 168 -11.84 -16.73 -15.43
CA GLY A 168 -12.41 -17.50 -16.53
C GLY A 168 -11.35 -18.03 -17.49
N ALA A 169 -11.36 -17.53 -18.72
CA ALA A 169 -10.45 -17.94 -19.79
C ALA A 169 -9.10 -17.18 -19.81
N PHE A 170 -8.82 -16.35 -18.80
CA PHE A 170 -7.62 -15.51 -18.77
C PHE A 170 -6.81 -15.70 -17.49
N ARG A 171 -5.48 -15.71 -17.64
CA ARG A 171 -4.53 -15.52 -16.54
C ARG A 171 -3.86 -14.15 -16.70
N THR A 172 -3.66 -13.46 -15.60
CA THR A 172 -3.01 -12.15 -15.58
C THR A 172 -1.90 -12.10 -14.56
N VAL A 173 -0.81 -11.44 -14.91
CA VAL A 173 0.28 -11.06 -13.99
C VAL A 173 0.45 -9.55 -14.08
N VAL A 174 0.47 -8.89 -12.93
CA VAL A 174 0.79 -7.46 -12.80
C VAL A 174 2.06 -7.28 -11.99
N ARG A 175 2.94 -6.45 -12.50
CA ARG A 175 4.13 -5.95 -11.81
C ARG A 175 4.04 -4.43 -11.82
N PHE A 176 4.14 -3.83 -10.64
CA PHE A 176 3.97 -2.41 -10.43
C PHE A 176 5.05 -1.92 -9.47
N ARG A 177 5.84 -0.95 -9.93
CA ARG A 177 6.86 -0.27 -9.15
C ARG A 177 6.64 1.23 -9.30
N PRO A 178 6.07 1.90 -8.30
CA PRO A 178 5.95 3.35 -8.32
C PRO A 178 7.32 3.98 -8.05
N ASN A 179 7.62 5.07 -8.72
CA ASN A 179 8.76 5.94 -8.47
C ASN A 179 8.57 6.75 -7.17
N SER A 180 7.36 7.29 -6.98
CA SER A 180 7.03 8.07 -5.77
C SER A 180 6.11 7.28 -4.82
N THR A 181 5.63 7.93 -3.74
CA THR A 181 4.63 7.27 -2.86
C THR A 181 3.32 6.97 -3.62
N LEU A 182 3.00 7.76 -4.65
CA LEU A 182 1.86 7.62 -5.54
C LEU A 182 2.34 7.57 -7.00
N ALA A 183 1.60 6.90 -7.88
CA ALA A 183 1.96 6.77 -9.29
C ALA A 183 0.98 7.45 -10.24
N GLY A 184 1.42 7.89 -11.41
CA GLY A 184 0.56 8.24 -12.54
C GLY A 184 0.01 7.00 -13.25
N ASP A 185 0.76 5.90 -13.18
CA ASP A 185 0.40 4.62 -13.79
C ASP A 185 -0.77 3.90 -13.08
N MET A 186 -1.68 3.37 -13.89
CA MET A 186 -2.79 2.50 -13.47
C MET A 186 -3.01 1.36 -14.47
N ALA A 187 -2.84 0.13 -14.01
CA ALA A 187 -3.25 -1.06 -14.75
C ALA A 187 -4.55 -1.63 -14.17
N GLY A 188 -5.39 -2.23 -15.01
CA GLY A 188 -6.65 -2.80 -14.55
C GLY A 188 -7.27 -3.81 -15.49
N GLN A 189 -8.30 -4.47 -14.98
CA GLN A 189 -9.13 -5.39 -15.74
C GLN A 189 -10.59 -5.31 -15.27
N CYS A 190 -11.54 -5.42 -16.19
CA CYS A 190 -12.96 -5.45 -15.87
C CYS A 190 -13.74 -6.33 -16.85
N ALA A 191 -14.87 -6.89 -16.39
CA ALA A 191 -15.76 -7.67 -17.25
C ALA A 191 -16.57 -6.72 -18.13
N VAL A 192 -16.72 -7.09 -19.40
CA VAL A 192 -17.38 -6.30 -20.43
C VAL A 192 -18.43 -7.19 -21.07
N GLY A 193 -19.60 -7.27 -20.45
CA GLY A 193 -20.62 -8.26 -20.80
C GLY A 193 -20.30 -9.66 -20.27
N GLU A 194 -21.01 -10.68 -20.78
CA GLU A 194 -20.92 -12.05 -20.24
C GLU A 194 -19.62 -12.78 -20.65
N GLU A 195 -19.05 -12.42 -21.81
CA GLU A 195 -17.98 -13.21 -22.43
C GLU A 195 -16.77 -12.40 -22.87
N GLN A 196 -16.73 -11.10 -22.56
CA GLN A 196 -15.58 -10.27 -22.87
C GLN A 196 -14.96 -9.71 -21.60
N GLN A 197 -13.65 -9.58 -21.62
CA GLN A 197 -12.86 -9.00 -20.55
C GLN A 197 -12.01 -7.87 -21.14
N ALA A 198 -12.05 -6.70 -20.51
CA ALA A 198 -11.14 -5.61 -20.81
C ALA A 198 -9.92 -5.65 -19.90
N PHE A 199 -8.78 -5.33 -20.48
CA PHE A 199 -7.47 -5.15 -19.84
C PHE A 199 -6.93 -3.81 -20.29
N PHE A 200 -6.42 -3.01 -19.38
CA PHE A 200 -5.90 -1.69 -19.75
C PHE A 200 -4.70 -1.30 -18.93
N LEU A 201 -3.89 -0.42 -19.52
CA LEU A 201 -2.84 0.33 -18.84
C LEU A 201 -2.99 1.80 -19.24
N LEU A 202 -3.22 2.62 -18.22
CA LEU A 202 -3.26 4.07 -18.30
C LEU A 202 -2.01 4.61 -17.64
N ASP A 203 -1.36 5.56 -18.28
CA ASP A 203 -0.22 6.31 -17.74
C ASP A 203 -0.53 7.80 -17.89
N VAL A 204 -0.36 8.56 -16.80
CA VAL A 204 -0.68 9.98 -16.74
C VAL A 204 0.62 10.77 -16.62
N SER A 205 0.78 11.76 -17.50
CA SER A 205 1.99 12.58 -17.56
C SER A 205 2.33 13.23 -16.21
N GLY A 206 3.60 13.16 -15.82
CA GLY A 206 4.10 13.72 -14.57
C GLY A 206 3.88 12.78 -13.37
N HIS A 207 4.41 13.17 -12.21
CA HIS A 207 4.45 12.30 -11.03
C HIS A 207 3.81 12.93 -9.79
N GLY A 208 3.46 12.10 -8.81
CA GLY A 208 2.96 12.53 -7.50
C GLY A 208 1.44 12.58 -7.38
N THR A 209 0.93 13.37 -6.44
CA THR A 209 -0.48 13.34 -6.01
C THR A 209 -1.45 13.76 -7.10
N GLY A 210 -1.12 14.76 -7.91
CA GLY A 210 -1.98 15.27 -8.98
C GLY A 210 -2.22 14.23 -10.07
N ALA A 211 -1.14 13.66 -10.61
CA ALA A 211 -1.19 12.61 -11.62
C ALA A 211 -1.97 11.38 -11.12
N ALA A 212 -1.70 10.93 -9.88
CA ALA A 212 -2.37 9.78 -9.28
C ALA A 212 -3.89 9.96 -9.12
N LEU A 213 -4.35 11.15 -8.69
CA LEU A 213 -5.78 11.42 -8.56
C LEU A 213 -6.49 11.45 -9.92
N VAL A 214 -5.84 12.05 -10.92
CA VAL A 214 -6.36 12.08 -12.29
C VAL A 214 -6.39 10.68 -12.89
N ALA A 215 -5.38 9.85 -12.64
CA ALA A 215 -5.34 8.46 -13.10
C ALA A 215 -6.49 7.64 -12.51
N VAL A 216 -6.76 7.75 -11.21
CA VAL A 216 -7.91 7.08 -10.56
C VAL A 216 -9.24 7.56 -11.14
N ALA A 217 -9.40 8.87 -11.36
CA ALA A 217 -10.62 9.42 -11.95
C ALA A 217 -10.82 8.94 -13.40
N ALA A 218 -9.76 8.90 -14.20
CA ALA A 218 -9.80 8.43 -15.57
C ALA A 218 -10.10 6.92 -15.65
N VAL A 219 -9.55 6.11 -14.74
CA VAL A 219 -9.90 4.68 -14.64
C VAL A 219 -11.36 4.48 -14.23
N ALA A 220 -11.87 5.25 -13.28
CA ALA A 220 -13.28 5.19 -12.91
C ALA A 220 -14.19 5.54 -14.11
N GLN A 221 -13.85 6.60 -14.86
CA GLN A 221 -14.58 6.98 -16.07
C GLN A 221 -14.49 5.88 -17.15
N LEU A 222 -13.29 5.33 -17.40
CA LEU A 222 -13.09 4.26 -18.37
C LEU A 222 -13.93 3.03 -18.02
N THR A 223 -13.83 2.55 -16.79
CA THR A 223 -14.57 1.36 -16.33
C THR A 223 -16.08 1.55 -16.41
N GLN A 224 -16.58 2.77 -16.14
CA GLN A 224 -18.00 3.10 -16.35
C GLN A 224 -18.39 3.01 -17.84
N LEU A 225 -17.62 3.63 -18.73
CA LEU A 225 -17.90 3.60 -20.18
C LEU A 225 -17.94 2.16 -20.71
N LEU A 226 -16.98 1.34 -20.27
CA LEU A 226 -16.92 -0.08 -20.66
C LEU A 226 -18.11 -0.89 -20.12
N ALA A 227 -18.55 -0.61 -18.89
CA ALA A 227 -19.73 -1.25 -18.29
C ALA A 227 -21.03 -0.87 -19.04
N GLU A 228 -21.11 0.35 -19.58
CA GLU A 228 -22.20 0.83 -20.44
C GLU A 228 -22.12 0.27 -21.88
N GLY A 229 -21.09 -0.52 -22.21
CA GLY A 229 -20.89 -1.10 -23.53
C GLY A 229 -20.39 -0.10 -24.58
N ILE A 230 -19.76 0.99 -24.14
CA ILE A 230 -19.22 2.03 -25.03
C ILE A 230 -17.81 1.62 -25.46
N PHE A 231 -17.66 1.28 -26.74
CA PHE A 231 -16.37 0.93 -27.37
C PHE A 231 -16.03 1.80 -28.58
N ASP A 232 -16.86 2.80 -28.87
CA ASP A 232 -16.58 3.74 -29.95
C ASP A 232 -15.29 4.52 -29.61
N PRO A 233 -14.24 4.45 -30.46
CA PRO A 233 -12.95 5.07 -30.15
C PRO A 233 -13.06 6.56 -29.87
N LYS A 234 -13.87 7.28 -30.67
CA LYS A 234 -13.99 8.73 -30.54
C LYS A 234 -14.71 9.11 -29.25
N LYS A 235 -15.78 8.39 -28.91
CA LYS A 235 -16.50 8.59 -27.65
C LYS A 235 -15.62 8.28 -26.43
N LEU A 236 -14.80 7.23 -26.48
CA LEU A 236 -13.83 6.94 -25.41
C LEU A 236 -12.81 8.08 -25.27
N GLU A 237 -12.27 8.57 -26.37
CA GLU A 237 -11.32 9.70 -26.38
C GLU A 237 -11.95 10.97 -25.79
N ASP A 238 -13.15 11.35 -26.24
CA ASP A 238 -13.84 12.58 -25.83
C ASP A 238 -14.16 12.55 -24.33
N GLU A 239 -14.70 11.43 -23.83
CA GLU A 239 -15.07 11.30 -22.42
C GLU A 239 -13.85 11.22 -21.49
N LEU A 240 -12.78 10.53 -21.90
CA LEU A 240 -11.56 10.48 -21.10
C LEU A 240 -10.80 11.81 -21.14
N SER A 241 -10.85 12.55 -22.26
CA SER A 241 -10.26 13.88 -22.38
C SER A 241 -11.00 14.94 -21.54
N ASN A 242 -12.19 14.63 -21.02
CA ASN A 242 -12.82 15.49 -20.02
C ASN A 242 -12.08 15.48 -18.68
N VAL A 243 -11.45 14.35 -18.34
CA VAL A 243 -10.66 14.16 -17.11
C VAL A 243 -9.19 14.46 -17.36
N LEU A 244 -8.63 13.89 -18.42
CA LEU A 244 -7.27 14.10 -18.90
C LEU A 244 -7.27 15.31 -19.83
N SER A 245 -7.09 16.51 -19.31
CA SER A 245 -7.21 17.74 -20.10
C SER A 245 -6.04 18.64 -19.83
N ILE A 246 -5.10 18.73 -20.78
CA ILE A 246 -3.90 19.55 -20.60
C ILE A 246 -4.24 21.03 -20.35
N GLU A 247 -5.33 21.53 -20.96
CA GLU A 247 -5.79 22.91 -20.77
C GLU A 247 -6.34 23.17 -19.36
N ARG A 248 -6.98 22.17 -18.73
CA ARG A 248 -7.63 22.33 -17.41
C ARG A 248 -6.73 21.92 -16.26
N THR A 249 -6.02 20.81 -16.40
CA THR A 249 -5.24 20.20 -15.32
C THR A 249 -3.74 20.30 -15.55
N GLY A 250 -3.29 20.65 -16.77
CA GLY A 250 -1.88 20.55 -17.17
C GLY A 250 -1.41 19.12 -17.39
N LEU A 251 -2.30 18.13 -17.28
CA LEU A 251 -1.98 16.70 -17.35
C LEU A 251 -2.69 16.07 -18.56
N TYR A 252 -1.99 15.16 -19.23
CA TYR A 252 -2.50 14.30 -20.29
C TYR A 252 -2.20 12.84 -19.94
N GLY A 253 -2.71 11.88 -20.71
CA GLY A 253 -2.42 10.47 -20.43
C GLY A 253 -2.37 9.60 -21.67
N THR A 254 -1.62 8.52 -21.59
CA THR A 254 -1.57 7.47 -22.60
C THR A 254 -2.41 6.28 -22.15
N LEU A 255 -3.09 5.59 -23.08
CA LEU A 255 -3.95 4.45 -22.75
C LEU A 255 -3.78 3.33 -23.77
N ALA A 256 -3.43 2.13 -23.30
CA ALA A 256 -3.67 0.90 -24.04
C ALA A 256 -4.88 0.16 -23.45
N LEU A 257 -5.88 -0.10 -24.28
CA LEU A 257 -7.09 -0.84 -23.92
C LEU A 257 -7.25 -2.05 -24.84
N VAL A 258 -7.25 -3.24 -24.24
CA VAL A 258 -7.43 -4.53 -24.89
C VAL A 258 -8.74 -5.16 -24.44
N ILE A 259 -9.62 -5.49 -25.38
CA ILE A 259 -10.86 -6.24 -25.12
C ILE A 259 -10.73 -7.62 -25.74
N LEU A 260 -10.86 -8.66 -24.92
CA LEU A 260 -10.73 -10.06 -25.32
C LEU A 260 -12.03 -10.82 -25.13
N ASP A 261 -12.43 -11.56 -26.16
CA ASP A 261 -13.56 -12.48 -26.12
C ASP A 261 -13.13 -13.89 -25.67
N ALA A 262 -13.75 -14.37 -24.60
CA ALA A 262 -13.39 -15.61 -23.92
C ALA A 262 -13.73 -16.89 -24.71
N ARG A 263 -14.57 -16.81 -25.76
CA ARG A 263 -14.91 -17.96 -26.61
C ARG A 263 -14.04 -18.02 -27.86
N SER A 264 -13.97 -16.91 -28.58
CA SER A 264 -13.35 -16.85 -29.91
C SER A 264 -11.85 -16.59 -29.85
N GLY A 265 -11.38 -15.98 -28.76
CA GLY A 265 -10.04 -15.39 -28.66
C GLY A 265 -9.91 -14.09 -29.46
N ASP A 266 -11.00 -13.51 -29.94
CA ASP A 266 -10.97 -12.25 -30.68
C ASP A 266 -10.54 -11.10 -29.75
N LEU A 267 -9.55 -10.34 -30.22
CA LEU A 267 -8.92 -9.23 -29.52
C LEU A 267 -9.19 -7.94 -30.27
N ARG A 268 -9.67 -6.91 -29.56
CA ARG A 268 -9.74 -5.52 -30.00
C ARG A 268 -8.76 -4.68 -29.18
N LEU A 269 -7.96 -3.86 -29.85
CA LEU A 269 -6.99 -2.96 -29.23
C LEU A 269 -7.29 -1.52 -29.62
N TYR A 270 -7.32 -0.65 -28.62
CA TYR A 270 -7.32 0.80 -28.74
C TYR A 270 -6.05 1.31 -28.06
N ASN A 271 -5.18 2.02 -28.79
CA ASN A 271 -3.93 2.54 -28.25
C ASN A 271 -3.82 4.06 -28.51
N TYR A 272 -4.00 4.83 -27.44
CA TYR A 272 -3.94 6.29 -27.39
C TYR A 272 -2.57 6.74 -26.88
N GLY A 273 -1.61 6.89 -27.78
CA GLY A 273 -0.26 7.38 -27.50
C GLY A 273 0.56 6.51 -26.55
N HIS A 274 0.11 5.29 -26.25
CA HIS A 274 0.77 4.39 -25.31
C HIS A 274 1.88 3.60 -26.00
N PRO A 275 2.91 3.13 -25.24
CA PRO A 275 3.92 2.23 -25.79
C PRO A 275 3.31 1.03 -26.55
N PRO A 276 4.08 0.46 -27.51
CA PRO A 276 3.55 -0.58 -28.37
C PRO A 276 3.09 -1.81 -27.59
N VAL A 277 1.90 -2.32 -27.92
CA VAL A 277 1.38 -3.55 -27.29
C VAL A 277 1.97 -4.75 -27.99
N LEU A 278 2.57 -5.68 -27.22
CA LEU A 278 3.16 -6.90 -27.78
C LEU A 278 2.17 -8.06 -27.69
N ILE A 279 1.97 -8.76 -28.80
CA ILE A 279 1.00 -9.85 -28.91
C ILE A 279 1.65 -11.09 -29.51
N SER A 280 1.63 -12.18 -28.76
CA SER A 280 1.91 -13.53 -29.26
C SER A 280 0.59 -14.27 -29.43
N ALA A 281 0.24 -14.67 -30.66
CA ALA A 281 -1.07 -15.25 -30.96
C ALA A 281 -1.31 -16.60 -30.27
N ASP A 282 -0.26 -17.39 -30.04
CA ASP A 282 -0.30 -18.76 -29.52
C ASP A 282 0.71 -19.00 -28.38
N GLY A 283 1.31 -17.94 -27.84
CA GLY A 283 2.37 -18.00 -26.83
C GLY A 283 3.77 -18.24 -27.41
N ARG A 284 3.89 -18.32 -28.74
CA ARG A 284 5.15 -18.53 -29.47
C ARG A 284 5.44 -17.37 -30.41
N ARG A 285 6.48 -17.52 -31.23
CA ARG A 285 6.82 -16.54 -32.28
C ARG A 285 5.97 -16.77 -33.54
N PRO A 286 5.67 -15.70 -34.31
CA PRO A 286 6.13 -14.33 -34.14
C PRO A 286 5.36 -13.55 -33.06
N VAL A 287 6.05 -12.62 -32.41
CA VAL A 287 5.41 -11.60 -31.57
C VAL A 287 5.12 -10.38 -32.44
N HIS A 288 3.85 -10.01 -32.52
CA HIS A 288 3.39 -8.81 -33.21
C HIS A 288 3.55 -7.58 -32.30
N VAL A 289 4.08 -6.50 -32.86
CA VAL A 289 4.21 -5.20 -32.21
C VAL A 289 3.10 -4.31 -32.75
N LEU A 290 2.22 -3.83 -31.89
CA LEU A 290 1.08 -2.99 -32.25
C LEU A 290 1.27 -1.56 -31.71
N GLU A 291 1.66 -0.67 -32.62
CA GLU A 291 1.88 0.75 -32.36
C GLU A 291 0.59 1.51 -32.06
N ALA A 292 0.74 2.68 -31.43
CA ALA A 292 -0.36 3.59 -31.16
C ALA A 292 -1.11 4.00 -32.44
N SER A 293 -2.44 3.99 -32.38
CA SER A 293 -3.31 4.42 -33.48
C SER A 293 -3.86 5.84 -33.29
N ALA A 294 -3.60 6.45 -32.13
CA ALA A 294 -4.00 7.80 -31.78
C ALA A 294 -2.91 8.46 -30.91
N PRO A 295 -2.89 9.80 -30.80
CA PRO A 295 -2.05 10.49 -29.83
C PRO A 295 -2.54 10.30 -28.39
N PRO A 296 -1.77 10.75 -27.39
CA PRO A 296 -2.20 10.72 -25.99
C PRO A 296 -3.52 11.47 -25.76
N LEU A 297 -4.33 10.94 -24.85
CA LEU A 297 -5.60 11.52 -24.41
C LEU A 297 -5.35 12.90 -23.78
N GLY A 298 -6.23 13.85 -24.08
CA GLY A 298 -6.15 15.20 -23.51
C GLY A 298 -5.30 16.22 -24.25
N MET A 299 -4.67 15.84 -25.37
CA MET A 299 -3.90 16.75 -26.22
C MET A 299 -4.71 17.46 -27.31
N GLY A 300 -6.01 17.16 -27.47
CA GLY A 300 -6.89 17.85 -28.41
C GLY A 300 -6.73 17.39 -29.87
N TYR A 301 -6.86 16.08 -30.12
CA TYR A 301 -6.76 15.50 -31.46
C TYR A 301 -8.13 15.35 -32.14
N ALA A 302 -8.18 15.66 -33.43
CA ALA A 302 -9.41 15.66 -34.24
C ALA A 302 -9.43 14.59 -35.33
N GLY A 303 -8.43 13.69 -35.37
CA GLY A 303 -8.38 12.61 -36.36
C GLY A 303 -9.11 11.35 -35.90
N ASP A 304 -9.29 10.41 -36.84
CA ASP A 304 -9.90 9.12 -36.57
C ASP A 304 -8.94 8.21 -35.79
N VAL A 305 -9.49 7.49 -34.82
CA VAL A 305 -8.76 6.49 -34.02
C VAL A 305 -9.09 5.10 -34.58
N GLU A 306 -8.06 4.37 -34.99
CA GLU A 306 -8.24 3.04 -35.58
C GLU A 306 -8.30 1.95 -34.49
N GLU A 307 -9.36 1.14 -34.53
CA GLU A 307 -9.47 -0.10 -33.77
C GLU A 307 -8.64 -1.19 -34.45
N GLN A 308 -7.65 -1.74 -33.73
CA GLN A 308 -6.83 -2.83 -34.24
C GLN A 308 -7.38 -4.18 -33.76
N ARG A 309 -7.46 -5.16 -34.67
CA ARG A 309 -8.00 -6.50 -34.37
C ARG A 309 -6.97 -7.60 -34.51
N ARG A 310 -6.96 -8.54 -33.57
CA ARG A 310 -6.18 -9.79 -33.63
C ARG A 310 -7.02 -10.95 -33.10
N ARG A 311 -6.51 -12.16 -33.24
CA ARG A 311 -7.11 -13.36 -32.67
C ARG A 311 -6.06 -14.18 -31.96
N LEU A 312 -6.37 -14.60 -30.74
CA LEU A 312 -5.54 -15.45 -29.91
C LEU A 312 -6.02 -16.90 -29.96
N ALA A 313 -5.08 -17.83 -30.04
CA ALA A 313 -5.29 -19.23 -29.69
C ALA A 313 -5.03 -19.42 -28.18
N PRO A 314 -5.54 -20.49 -27.55
CA PRO A 314 -5.13 -20.85 -26.20
C PRO A 314 -3.59 -20.93 -26.09
N GLY A 315 -3.02 -20.30 -25.06
CA GLY A 315 -1.59 -20.04 -24.90
C GLY A 315 -1.16 -18.65 -25.39
N GLY A 316 -2.00 -17.94 -26.16
CA GLY A 316 -1.73 -16.59 -26.65
C GLY A 316 -1.52 -15.59 -25.51
N ARG A 317 -0.54 -14.69 -25.67
CA ARG A 317 -0.11 -13.73 -24.65
C ARG A 317 -0.13 -12.30 -25.16
N VAL A 318 -0.52 -11.37 -24.29
CA VAL A 318 -0.57 -9.93 -24.55
C VAL A 318 0.18 -9.20 -23.44
N LEU A 319 1.10 -8.32 -23.81
CA LEU A 319 1.88 -7.49 -22.88
C LEU A 319 1.54 -6.01 -23.08
N LEU A 320 1.06 -5.39 -22.02
CA LEU A 320 0.90 -3.95 -21.86
C LEU A 320 1.93 -3.47 -20.84
N TYR A 321 2.56 -2.33 -21.08
CA TYR A 321 3.58 -1.81 -20.18
C TYR A 321 3.73 -0.29 -20.33
N SER A 322 4.07 0.41 -19.25
CA SER A 322 4.32 1.86 -19.25
C SER A 322 5.72 2.20 -19.79
N ASP A 323 5.92 3.45 -20.16
CA ASP A 323 7.18 3.96 -20.70
C ASP A 323 8.35 3.88 -19.71
N GLY A 324 8.08 3.81 -18.40
CA GLY A 324 9.09 3.46 -17.41
C GLY A 324 9.81 2.14 -17.73
N LEU A 325 9.18 1.15 -18.37
CA LEU A 325 9.91 -0.06 -18.79
C LEU A 325 10.80 0.15 -20.03
N ASN A 326 10.60 1.24 -20.78
CA ASN A 326 11.28 1.58 -22.02
C ASN A 326 12.37 2.64 -21.92
N GLU A 327 12.41 3.43 -20.84
CA GLU A 327 13.42 4.47 -20.63
C GLU A 327 14.79 3.85 -20.32
N VAL A 328 15.45 3.38 -21.39
CA VAL A 328 16.70 2.65 -21.33
C VAL A 328 17.83 3.53 -21.87
N THR A 329 18.86 3.76 -21.05
CA THR A 329 20.03 4.56 -21.46
C THR A 329 20.98 3.79 -22.39
N SER A 330 21.03 2.46 -22.27
CA SER A 330 21.77 1.54 -23.15
C SER A 330 21.42 0.09 -22.78
N PRO A 331 21.10 -0.81 -23.73
CA PRO A 331 21.22 -0.70 -25.19
C PRO A 331 20.06 0.07 -25.85
N SER A 332 20.04 0.14 -27.18
CA SER A 332 18.95 0.78 -27.93
C SER A 332 17.59 0.16 -27.62
N PHE A 333 16.51 0.94 -27.76
CA PHE A 333 15.13 0.49 -27.62
C PHE A 333 14.84 -0.79 -28.42
N GLU A 334 15.35 -0.90 -29.65
CA GLU A 334 15.20 -2.10 -30.48
C GLU A 334 15.75 -3.39 -29.82
N THR A 335 16.84 -3.27 -29.07
CA THR A 335 17.46 -4.40 -28.36
C THR A 335 16.58 -4.85 -27.19
N VAL A 336 16.04 -3.88 -26.45
CA VAL A 336 15.13 -4.14 -25.32
C VAL A 336 13.83 -4.75 -25.83
N LEU A 337 13.26 -4.19 -26.89
CA LEU A 337 12.06 -4.70 -27.55
C LEU A 337 12.26 -6.14 -28.04
N ALA A 338 13.40 -6.46 -28.66
CA ALA A 338 13.73 -7.83 -29.07
C ALA A 338 13.81 -8.79 -27.87
N GLY A 339 14.35 -8.33 -26.74
CA GLY A 339 14.36 -9.07 -25.48
C GLY A 339 12.96 -9.29 -24.91
N MET A 340 12.09 -8.28 -24.95
CA MET A 340 10.69 -8.38 -24.51
C MET A 340 9.92 -9.39 -25.37
N GLN A 341 10.08 -9.33 -26.70
CA GLN A 341 9.52 -10.33 -27.62
C GLN A 341 10.03 -11.74 -27.30
N GLY A 342 11.31 -11.88 -26.95
CA GLY A 342 11.90 -13.13 -26.46
C GLY A 342 11.22 -13.66 -25.21
N ALA A 343 11.09 -12.83 -24.17
CA ALA A 343 10.47 -13.22 -22.90
C ALA A 343 8.97 -13.55 -23.01
N LEU A 344 8.25 -12.89 -23.92
CA LEU A 344 6.84 -13.16 -24.19
C LEU A 344 6.61 -14.52 -24.86
N SER A 345 7.55 -14.96 -25.70
CA SER A 345 7.47 -16.17 -26.53
C SER A 345 8.18 -17.41 -25.98
N GLY A 346 8.62 -17.38 -24.71
CA GLY A 346 9.37 -18.47 -24.08
C GLY A 346 8.54 -19.76 -23.97
N GLU A 347 8.90 -20.80 -24.74
CA GLU A 347 8.23 -22.10 -24.69
C GLU A 347 8.37 -22.73 -23.29
N GLY A 348 7.24 -22.92 -22.61
CA GLY A 348 7.17 -23.66 -21.34
C GLY A 348 7.37 -22.84 -20.07
N ASP A 349 7.68 -21.55 -20.18
CA ASP A 349 7.75 -20.67 -19.00
C ASP A 349 6.35 -20.33 -18.47
N SER A 350 6.19 -20.28 -17.14
CA SER A 350 4.98 -19.75 -16.52
C SER A 350 4.82 -18.26 -16.82
N LEU A 351 3.59 -17.77 -16.72
CA LEU A 351 3.29 -16.36 -16.91
C LEU A 351 4.08 -15.47 -15.91
N GLU A 352 4.27 -15.93 -14.67
CA GLU A 352 5.09 -15.23 -13.67
C GLU A 352 6.55 -15.12 -14.12
N VAL A 353 7.14 -16.24 -14.56
CA VAL A 353 8.56 -16.29 -14.97
C VAL A 353 8.80 -15.35 -16.17
N SER A 354 7.86 -15.30 -17.12
CA SER A 354 7.92 -14.34 -18.22
C SER A 354 7.85 -12.90 -17.72
N ALA A 355 6.94 -12.58 -16.79
CA ALA A 355 6.81 -11.24 -16.22
C ALA A 355 8.06 -10.81 -15.44
N ASP A 356 8.62 -11.68 -14.60
CA ASP A 356 9.80 -11.37 -13.81
C ASP A 356 11.05 -11.20 -14.68
N ARG A 357 11.18 -11.99 -15.76
CA ARG A 357 12.22 -11.78 -16.78
C ARG A 357 12.06 -10.44 -17.50
N LEU A 358 10.84 -10.03 -17.83
CA LEU A 358 10.57 -8.72 -18.43
C LEU A 358 11.00 -7.58 -17.50
N VAL A 359 10.63 -7.65 -16.22
CA VAL A 359 11.05 -6.66 -15.22
C VAL A 359 12.57 -6.63 -15.06
N THR A 360 13.21 -7.80 -14.99
CA THR A 360 14.67 -7.93 -14.86
C THR A 360 15.39 -7.36 -16.07
N LEU A 361 14.91 -7.66 -17.28
CA LEU A 361 15.45 -7.15 -18.53
C LEU A 361 15.42 -5.62 -18.55
N CYS A 362 14.28 -5.01 -18.21
CA CYS A 362 14.14 -3.56 -18.21
C CYS A 362 14.99 -2.90 -17.11
N SER A 363 15.06 -3.52 -15.93
CA SER A 363 15.83 -3.01 -14.79
C SER A 363 17.35 -3.04 -15.04
N ALA A 364 17.85 -4.00 -15.80
CA ALA A 364 19.29 -4.16 -16.06
C ALA A 364 19.91 -3.05 -16.93
N TYR A 365 19.07 -2.24 -17.60
CA TYR A 365 19.50 -1.27 -18.60
C TYR A 365 19.04 0.17 -18.32
N ARG A 366 18.34 0.39 -17.20
CA ARG A 366 18.00 1.74 -16.72
C ARG A 366 19.24 2.48 -16.23
N GLY A 367 19.34 3.78 -16.56
CA GLY A 367 20.36 4.67 -16.02
C GLY A 367 20.00 5.18 -14.62
N GLU A 368 20.99 5.62 -13.84
CA GLU A 368 20.79 6.11 -12.46
C GLU A 368 19.89 7.37 -12.35
N GLU A 369 19.62 8.07 -13.47
CA GLU A 369 18.91 9.37 -13.48
C GLU A 369 17.42 9.32 -13.86
N HIS A 370 16.84 8.16 -14.21
CA HIS A 370 15.46 8.07 -14.70
C HIS A 370 14.62 7.10 -13.86
N ASP A 371 13.93 7.69 -12.89
CA ASP A 371 13.02 7.01 -11.97
C ASP A 371 11.62 7.48 -12.38
N ASP A 372 10.98 6.79 -13.34
CA ASP A 372 9.54 6.91 -13.59
C ASP A 372 8.82 5.61 -13.21
N ASP A 373 7.51 5.72 -13.02
CA ASP A 373 6.62 4.62 -12.65
C ASP A 373 6.75 3.47 -13.66
N ALA A 374 6.88 2.24 -13.15
CA ALA A 374 7.07 1.06 -13.99
C ALA A 374 5.92 0.08 -13.78
N THR A 375 5.08 -0.07 -14.80
CA THR A 375 3.90 -0.92 -14.75
C THR A 375 3.90 -1.89 -15.91
N LEU A 376 3.61 -3.15 -15.60
CA LEU A 376 3.51 -4.22 -16.57
C LEU A 376 2.26 -5.04 -16.27
N LEU A 377 1.45 -5.26 -17.30
CA LEU A 377 0.30 -6.16 -17.29
C LEU A 377 0.47 -7.20 -18.40
N LEU A 378 0.66 -8.45 -17.98
CA LEU A 378 0.81 -9.59 -18.86
C LEU A 378 -0.45 -10.46 -18.77
N VAL A 379 -1.06 -10.74 -19.92
CA VAL A 379 -2.31 -11.49 -20.04
C VAL A 379 -2.06 -12.75 -20.88
N GLU A 380 -2.55 -13.91 -20.44
CA GLU A 380 -2.55 -15.16 -21.19
C GLU A 380 -3.98 -15.65 -21.38
N TYR A 381 -4.35 -15.91 -22.63
CA TYR A 381 -5.61 -16.56 -22.97
C TYR A 381 -5.45 -18.06 -22.85
N VAL A 382 -6.12 -18.69 -21.88
CA VAL A 382 -6.05 -20.14 -21.64
C VAL A 382 -7.18 -20.91 -22.32
N GLY A 383 -8.09 -20.22 -23.01
CA GLY A 383 -9.32 -20.80 -23.54
C GLY A 383 -10.36 -21.06 -22.45
N ARG A 384 -11.61 -21.32 -22.85
CA ARG A 384 -12.67 -21.67 -21.91
C ARG A 384 -12.26 -22.92 -21.13
N PRO A 385 -12.37 -22.94 -19.78
CA PRO A 385 -12.31 -24.21 -19.07
C PRO A 385 -13.41 -25.10 -19.64
N SER A 386 -13.03 -26.28 -20.12
CA SER A 386 -13.97 -27.37 -20.38
C SER A 386 -14.87 -27.53 -19.13
N GLU A 387 -16.19 -27.67 -19.31
CA GLU A 387 -17.15 -27.94 -18.23
C GLU A 387 -16.85 -29.23 -17.43
N SER A 388 -15.80 -29.97 -17.81
CA SER A 388 -15.16 -30.92 -16.91
C SER A 388 -14.35 -30.19 -15.83
N ILE A 389 -14.88 -30.18 -14.61
CA ILE A 389 -14.10 -30.09 -13.36
C ILE A 389 -12.72 -30.72 -13.59
N SER A 390 -11.64 -29.98 -13.32
CA SER A 390 -10.28 -30.42 -13.66
C SER A 390 -10.00 -31.80 -13.02
N ALA A 391 -9.70 -32.78 -13.87
CA ALA A 391 -9.33 -34.12 -13.43
C ALA A 391 -8.12 -34.08 -12.48
N GLU A 392 -7.25 -33.08 -12.63
CA GLU A 392 -6.04 -32.85 -11.83
C GLU A 392 -6.33 -32.43 -10.39
N ALA A 393 -7.30 -31.53 -10.14
CA ALA A 393 -7.63 -31.13 -8.77
C ALA A 393 -8.47 -32.20 -8.04
N THR A 394 -9.21 -33.01 -8.80
CA THR A 394 -9.87 -34.22 -8.28
C THR A 394 -8.85 -35.29 -7.88
N ASP A 395 -7.77 -35.47 -8.66
CA ASP A 395 -6.66 -36.37 -8.33
C ASP A 395 -5.80 -35.84 -7.16
N ALA A 396 -5.62 -34.52 -7.06
CA ALA A 396 -4.92 -33.88 -5.93
C ALA A 396 -5.69 -34.05 -4.61
N LEU A 397 -7.02 -33.85 -4.60
CA LEU A 397 -7.85 -34.08 -3.43
C LEU A 397 -7.99 -35.58 -3.08
N ALA A 398 -7.89 -36.48 -4.06
CA ALA A 398 -7.84 -37.92 -3.81
C ALA A 398 -6.57 -38.33 -3.02
N LYS A 399 -5.49 -37.56 -3.12
CA LYS A 399 -4.22 -37.73 -2.39
C LYS A 399 -4.06 -36.80 -1.19
N ALA A 400 -5.06 -35.98 -0.87
CA ALA A 400 -5.02 -35.00 0.22
C ALA A 400 -4.99 -35.65 1.60
N HIS A 401 -4.37 -34.96 2.56
CA HIS A 401 -4.43 -35.37 3.96
C HIS A 401 -5.78 -34.94 4.52
N ARG A 402 -6.56 -35.92 4.99
CA ARG A 402 -7.88 -35.68 5.59
C ARG A 402 -7.74 -35.57 7.10
N HIS A 403 -8.14 -34.43 7.63
CA HIS A 403 -8.22 -34.15 9.05
C HIS A 403 -9.69 -34.02 9.46
N THR A 404 -10.10 -34.72 10.51
CA THR A 404 -11.47 -34.66 11.02
C THR A 404 -11.47 -34.02 12.40
N PHE A 405 -12.36 -33.06 12.61
CA PHE A 405 -12.56 -32.35 13.86
C PHE A 405 -14.01 -32.53 14.32
N GLU A 406 -14.20 -32.69 15.63
CA GLU A 406 -15.52 -32.61 16.26
C GLU A 406 -15.56 -31.33 17.09
N LEU A 407 -16.43 -30.42 16.71
CA LEU A 407 -16.58 -29.13 17.35
C LEU A 407 -17.90 -29.10 18.13
N PRO A 408 -17.85 -28.89 19.45
CA PRO A 408 -19.05 -28.54 20.21
C PRO A 408 -19.72 -27.33 19.58
N SER A 409 -21.04 -27.30 19.67
CA SER A 409 -21.97 -26.27 19.20
C SER A 409 -21.82 -24.91 19.92
N ALA A 410 -20.60 -24.40 20.04
CA ALA A 410 -20.25 -23.19 20.76
C ALA A 410 -19.14 -22.41 20.03
N LEU A 411 -19.40 -21.13 19.74
CA LEU A 411 -18.48 -20.25 18.98
C LEU A 411 -17.10 -20.06 19.64
N ASN A 412 -17.00 -20.21 20.96
CA ASN A 412 -15.74 -20.08 21.69
C ASN A 412 -14.72 -21.21 21.40
N GLN A 413 -15.15 -22.31 20.77
CA GLN A 413 -14.28 -23.43 20.37
C GLN A 413 -13.62 -23.23 18.99
N MET A 414 -14.01 -22.20 18.24
CA MET A 414 -13.45 -21.92 16.91
C MET A 414 -11.95 -21.59 16.96
N ALA A 415 -11.48 -21.03 18.08
CA ALA A 415 -10.05 -20.82 18.31
C ALA A 415 -9.25 -22.14 18.37
N GLY A 416 -9.85 -23.19 18.93
CA GLY A 416 -9.24 -24.53 18.98
C GLY A 416 -9.13 -25.18 17.61
N PHE A 417 -10.15 -25.02 16.75
CA PHE A 417 -10.07 -25.45 15.35
C PHE A 417 -8.91 -24.77 14.62
N TRP A 418 -8.80 -23.44 14.72
CA TRP A 418 -7.74 -22.70 14.04
C TRP A 418 -6.35 -23.02 14.56
N ALA A 419 -6.18 -23.25 15.86
CA ALA A 419 -4.91 -23.68 16.43
C ALA A 419 -4.38 -25.00 15.82
N CYS A 420 -5.26 -25.85 15.29
CA CYS A 420 -4.88 -27.09 14.61
C CYS A 420 -4.89 -26.97 13.08
N ALA A 421 -5.84 -26.25 12.49
CA ALA A 421 -6.00 -26.14 11.04
C ALA A 421 -4.97 -25.21 10.39
N GLU A 422 -4.62 -24.10 11.05
CA GLU A 422 -3.71 -23.09 10.50
C GLU A 422 -2.29 -23.63 10.25
N PRO A 423 -1.66 -24.38 11.18
CA PRO A 423 -0.35 -24.98 10.92
C PRO A 423 -0.35 -25.98 9.75
N LEU A 424 -1.43 -26.78 9.60
CA LEU A 424 -1.57 -27.76 8.51
C LEU A 424 -1.65 -27.09 7.14
N LEU A 425 -2.39 -25.98 7.08
CA LEU A 425 -2.49 -25.15 5.88
C LEU A 425 -1.12 -24.53 5.56
N ILE A 426 -0.44 -23.94 6.56
CA ILE A 426 0.88 -23.33 6.38
C ILE A 426 1.93 -24.34 5.91
N GLU A 427 2.00 -25.52 6.52
CA GLU A 427 2.94 -26.60 6.15
C GLU A 427 2.78 -27.00 4.67
N ARG A 428 1.56 -26.92 4.15
CA ARG A 428 1.22 -27.23 2.75
C ARG A 428 1.30 -26.01 1.82
N GLY A 429 2.00 -24.98 2.26
CA GLY A 429 2.26 -23.76 1.49
C GLY A 429 1.09 -22.78 1.47
N TRP A 430 0.00 -23.03 2.20
CA TRP A 430 -1.15 -22.11 2.25
C TRP A 430 -0.90 -20.85 3.09
N GLY A 431 0.24 -20.77 3.79
CA GLY A 431 0.78 -19.57 4.46
C GLY A 431 1.61 -18.65 3.55
N PRO A 432 2.10 -17.49 4.02
CA PRO A 432 2.63 -16.46 3.15
C PRO A 432 4.04 -16.76 2.62
N PRO A 433 4.34 -16.30 1.38
CA PRO A 433 5.23 -15.13 1.32
C PRO A 433 4.72 -13.86 0.62
N ASP A 434 3.53 -13.79 -0.02
CA ASP A 434 2.98 -12.52 -0.57
C ASP A 434 1.50 -12.61 -1.06
N GLY A 435 0.62 -13.36 -0.38
CA GLY A 435 -0.80 -13.47 -0.80
C GLY A 435 -1.79 -13.72 0.35
N ASP A 436 -3.05 -13.31 0.16
CA ASP A 436 -4.13 -13.36 1.17
C ASP A 436 -4.94 -14.68 1.15
N ALA A 437 -4.35 -15.76 0.60
CA ALA A 437 -5.03 -17.05 0.47
C ALA A 437 -5.45 -17.64 1.82
N LEU A 438 -4.59 -17.55 2.84
CA LEU A 438 -4.90 -18.00 4.20
C LEU A 438 -5.99 -17.13 4.85
N GLY A 439 -5.97 -15.81 4.61
CA GLY A 439 -7.00 -14.88 5.10
C GLY A 439 -8.37 -15.17 4.49
N ASN A 440 -8.42 -15.40 3.18
CA ASN A 440 -9.64 -15.79 2.46
C ASN A 440 -10.20 -17.14 2.95
N LEU A 441 -9.33 -18.16 3.08
CA LEU A 441 -9.68 -19.45 3.68
C LEU A 441 -10.23 -19.24 5.10
N ARG A 442 -9.55 -18.43 5.91
CA ARG A 442 -9.92 -18.16 7.29
C ARG A 442 -11.29 -17.53 7.40
N LEU A 443 -11.56 -16.50 6.61
CA LEU A 443 -12.83 -15.81 6.62
C LEU A 443 -13.96 -16.71 6.09
N GLY A 444 -13.77 -17.35 4.93
CA GLY A 444 -14.77 -18.26 4.36
C GLY A 444 -15.11 -19.46 5.26
N PHE A 445 -14.09 -20.08 5.87
CA PHE A 445 -14.29 -21.20 6.79
C PHE A 445 -14.95 -20.75 8.09
N THR A 446 -14.54 -19.60 8.62
CA THR A 446 -15.15 -19.02 9.83
C THR A 446 -16.63 -18.74 9.61
N GLU A 447 -17.01 -18.15 8.47
CA GLU A 447 -18.41 -17.92 8.13
C GLU A 447 -19.19 -19.24 7.98
N ALA A 448 -18.62 -20.24 7.31
CA ALA A 448 -19.26 -21.55 7.14
C ALA A 448 -19.52 -22.25 8.49
N ILE A 449 -18.51 -22.29 9.35
CA ILE A 449 -18.59 -22.94 10.65
C ILE A 449 -19.50 -22.16 11.60
N SER A 450 -19.40 -20.83 11.61
CA SER A 450 -20.26 -19.98 12.44
C SER A 450 -21.72 -20.10 12.05
N ASN A 451 -22.03 -20.16 10.76
CA ASN A 451 -23.40 -20.39 10.29
C ASN A 451 -23.90 -21.79 10.69
N ALA A 452 -23.06 -22.81 10.58
CA ALA A 452 -23.43 -24.16 11.02
C ALA A 452 -23.65 -24.23 12.55
N ILE A 453 -22.86 -23.51 13.35
CA ILE A 453 -23.12 -23.36 14.79
C ILE A 453 -24.44 -22.62 15.00
N LEU A 454 -24.59 -21.40 14.50
CA LEU A 454 -25.75 -20.57 14.83
C LEU A 454 -27.09 -21.12 14.34
N HIS A 455 -27.10 -21.89 13.24
CA HIS A 455 -28.34 -22.26 12.54
C HIS A 455 -28.56 -23.76 12.36
N ALA A 456 -27.59 -24.62 12.67
CA ALA A 456 -27.65 -26.04 12.34
C ALA A 456 -27.53 -26.97 13.56
N HIS A 457 -28.35 -26.71 14.59
CA HIS A 457 -28.45 -27.55 15.79
C HIS A 457 -29.76 -28.35 15.80
N ASP A 458 -29.67 -29.61 16.24
CA ASP A 458 -30.82 -30.39 16.71
C ASP A 458 -31.11 -30.07 18.19
N GLU A 459 -32.29 -30.44 18.69
CA GLU A 459 -32.65 -30.29 20.11
C GLU A 459 -31.71 -31.08 21.06
N ASP A 460 -30.86 -31.98 20.52
CA ASP A 460 -29.95 -32.86 21.25
C ASP A 460 -28.53 -32.28 21.43
N GLY A 461 -28.17 -31.17 20.75
CA GLY A 461 -26.88 -30.48 20.92
C GLY A 461 -25.66 -31.24 20.41
N ARG A 462 -25.81 -32.05 19.34
CA ARG A 462 -24.71 -32.85 18.78
C ARG A 462 -23.57 -31.98 18.24
N PRO A 463 -22.30 -32.41 18.37
CA PRO A 463 -21.16 -31.66 17.84
C PRO A 463 -21.16 -31.64 16.32
N LEU A 464 -20.71 -30.53 15.74
CA LEU A 464 -20.45 -30.39 14.32
C LEU A 464 -19.23 -31.21 13.94
N ARG A 465 -19.34 -31.98 12.86
CA ARG A 465 -18.20 -32.71 12.31
C ARG A 465 -17.62 -31.92 11.15
N ILE A 466 -16.32 -31.65 11.20
CA ILE A 466 -15.61 -30.92 10.16
C ILE A 466 -14.56 -31.83 9.54
N GLU A 467 -14.57 -31.96 8.22
CA GLU A 467 -13.48 -32.59 7.47
C GLU A 467 -12.70 -31.52 6.71
N LEU A 468 -11.40 -31.41 6.98
CA LEU A 468 -10.49 -30.56 6.23
C LEU A 468 -9.57 -31.44 5.39
N LEU A 469 -9.63 -31.28 4.08
CA LEU A 469 -8.74 -31.93 3.13
C LEU A 469 -7.74 -30.89 2.64
N VAL A 470 -6.45 -31.13 2.91
CA VAL A 470 -5.38 -30.21 2.50
C VAL A 470 -4.46 -30.91 1.50
N ALA A 471 -4.35 -30.32 0.32
CA ALA A 471 -3.39 -30.67 -0.72
C ALA A 471 -2.57 -29.42 -1.10
N ASP A 472 -1.46 -29.64 -1.81
CA ASP A 472 -0.52 -28.57 -2.16
C ASP A 472 -1.16 -27.48 -3.06
N ARG A 473 -2.18 -27.85 -3.86
CA ARG A 473 -2.88 -26.93 -4.79
C ARG A 473 -4.40 -26.79 -4.57
N ALA A 474 -4.96 -27.52 -3.61
CA ALA A 474 -6.38 -27.44 -3.30
C ALA A 474 -6.64 -27.66 -1.80
N VAL A 475 -7.60 -26.93 -1.26
CA VAL A 475 -8.14 -27.14 0.09
C VAL A 475 -9.65 -27.30 -0.02
N GLU A 476 -10.19 -28.29 0.69
CA GLU A 476 -11.62 -28.50 0.81
C GLU A 476 -12.02 -28.59 2.29
N LEU A 477 -12.99 -27.76 2.70
CA LEU A 477 -13.64 -27.87 4.00
C LEU A 477 -15.03 -28.47 3.81
N ARG A 478 -15.33 -29.49 4.59
CA ARG A 478 -16.67 -30.08 4.71
C ARG A 478 -17.19 -29.86 6.10
N VAL A 479 -18.29 -29.14 6.23
CA VAL A 479 -18.98 -28.92 7.50
C VAL A 479 -20.22 -29.79 7.49
N HIS A 480 -20.28 -30.75 8.41
CA HIS A 480 -21.38 -31.67 8.60
C HIS A 480 -22.25 -31.22 9.77
N ASP A 481 -23.55 -31.09 9.53
CA ASP A 481 -24.54 -30.69 10.52
C ASP A 481 -25.78 -31.62 10.50
N THR A 482 -26.45 -31.73 11.65
CA THR A 482 -27.69 -32.52 11.80
C THR A 482 -28.95 -31.65 11.86
N GLY A 483 -28.83 -30.35 11.56
CA GLY A 483 -29.91 -29.38 11.65
C GLY A 483 -31.01 -29.57 10.59
N PRO A 484 -32.06 -28.74 10.62
CA PRO A 484 -33.16 -28.79 9.64
C PRO A 484 -32.68 -28.53 8.20
N GLY A 485 -31.48 -27.94 8.06
CA GLY A 485 -30.85 -27.53 6.81
C GLY A 485 -31.50 -26.30 6.19
N PHE A 486 -30.79 -25.65 5.27
CA PHE A 486 -31.30 -24.47 4.56
C PHE A 486 -31.21 -24.63 3.04
N ALA A 487 -31.94 -23.80 2.29
CA ALA A 487 -31.84 -23.77 0.83
C ALA A 487 -30.65 -22.88 0.44
N TRP A 488 -29.63 -23.47 -0.20
CA TRP A 488 -28.55 -22.67 -0.77
C TRP A 488 -29.09 -21.83 -1.94
N PRO A 489 -28.89 -20.51 -1.94
CA PRO A 489 -29.47 -19.64 -2.96
C PRO A 489 -28.88 -19.92 -4.35
N GLU A 490 -29.70 -19.88 -5.40
CA GLU A 490 -29.27 -20.10 -6.79
C GLU A 490 -28.56 -18.87 -7.41
N ARG A 491 -28.67 -17.69 -6.79
CA ARG A 491 -28.04 -16.44 -7.25
C ARG A 491 -27.48 -15.61 -6.09
N ARG A 492 -26.35 -14.93 -6.35
CA ARG A 492 -25.82 -13.86 -5.49
C ARG A 492 -26.80 -12.70 -5.43
N GLU A 493 -27.45 -12.52 -4.29
CA GLU A 493 -28.15 -11.27 -3.98
C GLU A 493 -27.29 -10.45 -3.02
N LEU A 494 -27.10 -9.16 -3.34
CA LEU A 494 -26.43 -8.22 -2.44
C LEU A 494 -27.29 -8.08 -1.17
N PRO A 495 -26.74 -8.38 0.02
CA PRO A 495 -27.50 -8.21 1.25
C PRO A 495 -27.90 -6.74 1.41
N THR A 496 -29.15 -6.49 1.79
CA THR A 496 -29.63 -5.13 2.05
C THR A 496 -28.86 -4.52 3.23
N THR A 497 -28.72 -3.19 3.26
CA THR A 497 -27.88 -2.43 4.20
C THR A 497 -28.16 -2.70 5.68
N TYR A 498 -29.31 -3.29 6.02
CA TYR A 498 -29.78 -3.57 7.38
C TYR A 498 -29.97 -5.05 7.71
N ALA A 499 -29.68 -5.98 6.79
CA ALA A 499 -29.78 -7.41 7.06
C ALA A 499 -28.45 -7.95 7.63
N GLU A 500 -28.47 -8.42 8.88
CA GLU A 500 -27.40 -9.25 9.45
C GLU A 500 -27.41 -10.66 8.84
N SER A 501 -28.58 -11.16 8.44
CA SER A 501 -28.74 -12.46 7.76
C SER A 501 -28.39 -12.37 6.26
N GLY A 502 -27.47 -13.21 5.79
CA GLY A 502 -27.14 -13.37 4.36
C GLY A 502 -25.74 -12.92 3.93
N ARG A 503 -25.02 -12.18 4.79
CA ARG A 503 -23.63 -11.77 4.51
C ARG A 503 -22.66 -12.94 4.46
N GLY A 504 -22.85 -13.95 5.31
CA GLY A 504 -21.96 -15.12 5.38
C GLY A 504 -21.96 -15.96 4.09
N ILE A 505 -23.13 -16.20 3.47
CA ILE A 505 -23.22 -16.91 2.19
C ILE A 505 -22.55 -16.10 1.07
N PHE A 506 -22.81 -14.79 1.02
CA PHE A 506 -22.16 -13.90 0.06
C PHE A 506 -20.64 -13.90 0.20
N LEU A 507 -20.11 -13.86 1.42
CA LEU A 507 -18.67 -13.95 1.70
C LEU A 507 -18.11 -15.31 1.26
N ILE A 508 -18.78 -16.41 1.60
CA ILE A 508 -18.37 -17.76 1.18
C ILE A 508 -18.27 -17.86 -0.35
N GLU A 509 -19.31 -17.44 -1.08
CA GLU A 509 -19.32 -17.49 -2.53
C GLU A 509 -18.33 -16.53 -3.20
N THR A 510 -17.94 -15.45 -2.50
CA THR A 510 -16.95 -14.49 -3.01
C THR A 510 -15.52 -14.95 -2.77
N LEU A 511 -15.27 -15.61 -1.64
CA LEU A 511 -13.93 -15.96 -1.20
C LEU A 511 -13.50 -17.36 -1.64
N MET A 512 -14.44 -18.28 -1.90
CA MET A 512 -14.15 -19.65 -2.33
C MET A 512 -14.36 -19.82 -3.85
N ASP A 513 -13.61 -20.72 -4.46
CA ASP A 513 -13.74 -21.02 -5.90
C ASP A 513 -15.00 -21.86 -6.17
N SER A 514 -15.43 -22.65 -5.19
CA SER A 514 -16.77 -23.25 -5.19
C SER A 514 -17.30 -23.48 -3.78
N ALA A 515 -18.62 -23.42 -3.65
CA ALA A 515 -19.37 -23.81 -2.47
C ALA A 515 -20.57 -24.66 -2.90
N ARG A 516 -20.83 -25.76 -2.21
CA ARG A 516 -21.96 -26.66 -2.48
C ARG A 516 -22.56 -27.15 -1.18
N TYR A 517 -23.87 -26.99 -1.04
CA TYR A 517 -24.62 -27.57 0.08
C TYR A 517 -25.40 -28.80 -0.38
N VAL A 518 -25.25 -29.91 0.34
CA VAL A 518 -25.93 -31.18 0.05
C VAL A 518 -26.74 -31.59 1.27
N ARG A 519 -28.07 -31.68 1.12
CA ARG A 519 -28.96 -32.18 2.18
C ARG A 519 -29.02 -33.71 2.14
N ARG A 520 -28.84 -34.36 3.29
CA ARG A 520 -29.07 -35.80 3.47
C ARG A 520 -29.87 -36.04 4.74
N ALA A 521 -30.52 -37.19 4.85
CA ALA A 521 -31.32 -37.54 6.02
C ALA A 521 -30.43 -37.63 7.28
N GLY A 522 -30.40 -36.57 8.08
CA GLY A 522 -29.63 -36.48 9.33
C GLY A 522 -28.14 -36.18 9.18
N ASP A 523 -27.67 -35.72 8.01
CA ASP A 523 -26.26 -35.33 7.76
C ASP A 523 -26.19 -34.35 6.58
N ASN A 524 -26.48 -33.07 6.82
CA ASN A 524 -26.27 -32.05 5.81
C ASN A 524 -24.78 -31.73 5.70
N VAL A 525 -24.30 -31.47 4.49
CA VAL A 525 -22.89 -31.20 4.24
C VAL A 525 -22.73 -29.92 3.42
N LEU A 526 -22.06 -28.93 4.00
CA LEU A 526 -21.54 -27.77 3.28
C LEU A 526 -20.10 -28.02 2.86
N VAL A 527 -19.83 -28.04 1.56
CA VAL A 527 -18.51 -28.23 0.97
C VAL A 527 -18.01 -26.91 0.39
N LEU A 528 -16.88 -26.44 0.88
CA LEU A 528 -16.18 -25.24 0.40
C LEU A 528 -14.83 -25.66 -0.19
N ARG A 529 -14.50 -25.16 -1.38
CA ARG A 529 -13.24 -25.50 -2.04
C ARG A 529 -12.52 -24.26 -2.57
N LYS A 530 -11.21 -24.26 -2.37
CA LYS A 530 -10.26 -23.24 -2.77
C LYS A 530 -9.09 -23.88 -3.51
N GLU A 531 -8.69 -23.34 -4.65
CA GLU A 531 -7.62 -23.83 -5.52
C GLU A 531 -6.55 -22.76 -5.75
N ARG A 532 -5.36 -23.21 -6.13
CA ARG A 532 -4.20 -22.38 -6.47
C ARG A 532 -3.61 -22.72 -7.84
#